data_AF-A0A255DG05-F1
#
_entry.id   AF-A0A255DG05-F1
#
_cell.length_a   1.000
_cell.length_b   1.000
_cell.length_c   1.000
_cell.angle_alpha   90.00
_cell.angle_beta   90.00
_cell.angle_gamma   90.00
#
_symmetry.space_group_name_H-M   'P 1'
#
loop_
_entity.id
_entity.type
_entity.pdbx_description
1 polymer ?
#
loop_
_entity_poly.entity_id
_entity_poly.type
_entity_poly.pdbx_seq_one_letter_code
_entity_poly.pdbx_strand_id
1 'polypeptide(L)' 'MKASIDDGRCRGHGVCTTICSEVFAMTDDGYAEAILDEVPEELADRAREAAESCPENAVILD' A
#
# COMPACT_ATOMS: atom_id res chain seq x y z
N MET A 1 -1.82 2.85 12.97
CA MET A 1 -0.82 2.12 12.15
C MET A 1 -0.42 3.07 11.02
N LYS A 2 0.87 3.16 10.70
CA LYS A 2 1.37 3.99 9.61
C LYS A 2 1.63 3.15 8.37
N ALA A 3 1.21 3.63 7.21
CA ALA A 3 1.43 2.95 5.94
C ALA A 3 2.49 3.69 5.11
N SER A 4 3.36 2.94 4.44
CA SER A 4 4.31 3.47 3.46
C SER A 4 4.62 2.45 2.37
N ILE A 5 5.22 2.92 1.26
CA ILE A 5 5.73 2.08 0.18
C ILE A 5 7.25 2.19 0.12
N ASP A 6 7.93 1.04 0.04
CA ASP A 6 9.37 0.96 -0.26
C ASP A 6 9.56 1.06 -1.78
N ASP A 7 9.99 2.25 -2.24
CA ASP A 7 10.27 2.55 -3.65
C ASP A 7 11.35 1.65 -4.26
N GLY A 8 12.26 1.11 -3.45
CA GLY A 8 13.30 0.19 -3.91
C GLY A 8 12.75 -1.19 -4.28
N ARG A 9 11.61 -1.57 -3.69
CA ARG A 9 10.93 -2.85 -3.91
C ARG A 9 9.74 -2.74 -4.85
N CYS A 10 9.05 -1.60 -4.87
CA CYS A 10 7.84 -1.45 -5.66
C CYS A 10 8.09 -1.69 -7.15
N ARG A 11 7.26 -2.55 -7.77
CA ARG A 11 7.29 -2.86 -9.20
C ARG A 11 5.96 -2.58 -9.92
N GLY A 12 5.08 -1.78 -9.29
CA GLY A 12 3.89 -1.26 -9.96
C GLY A 12 2.75 -2.26 -10.20
N HIS A 13 2.69 -3.35 -9.43
CA HIS A 13 1.66 -4.39 -9.62
C HIS A 13 0.22 -3.93 -9.35
N GLY A 14 0.00 -2.87 -8.56
CA GLY A 14 -1.33 -2.31 -8.29
C GLY A 14 -2.24 -3.14 -7.36
N VAL A 15 -1.73 -4.24 -6.78
CA VAL A 15 -2.51 -5.11 -5.87
C VAL A 15 -2.95 -4.35 -4.61
N CYS A 16 -2.06 -3.55 -4.01
CA CYS A 16 -2.39 -2.75 -2.83
C CYS A 16 -3.55 -1.77 -3.09
N THR A 17 -3.54 -1.08 -4.23
CA THR A 17 -4.63 -0.18 -4.66
C THR A 17 -5.93 -0.94 -4.91
N THR A 18 -5.86 -2.17 -5.41
CA THR A 18 -7.05 -3.00 -5.64
C THR A 18 -7.71 -3.40 -4.31
N ILE A 19 -6.91 -3.70 -3.28
CA ILE A 19 -7.38 -4.16 -1.97
C ILE A 19 -7.81 -2.99 -1.09
N CYS A 20 -7.04 -1.88 -1.09
CA CYS A 20 -7.25 -0.74 -0.20
C CYS A 20 -6.89 0.58 -0.90
N SER A 21 -7.69 0.98 -1.89
CA SER A 21 -7.53 2.25 -2.63
C SER A 21 -7.70 3.50 -1.77
N GLU A 22 -8.29 3.37 -0.59
CA GLU A 22 -8.40 4.45 0.38
C GLU A 22 -7.06 4.78 1.06
N VAL A 23 -6.12 3.83 1.09
CA VAL A 23 -4.79 3.99 1.70
C VAL A 23 -3.69 4.05 0.65
N PHE A 24 -3.84 3.38 -0.49
CA PHE A 24 -2.81 3.29 -1.53
C PHE A 24 -3.32 3.78 -2.89
N ALA A 25 -2.48 4.50 -3.62
CA ALA A 25 -2.75 4.95 -4.98
C ALA A 25 -1.60 4.59 -5.92
N MET A 26 -1.89 4.59 -7.22
CA MET A 26 -0.87 4.51 -8.25
C MET A 26 -0.49 5.93 -8.70
N THR A 27 0.80 6.18 -8.77
CA THR A 27 1.40 7.37 -9.39
C THR A 27 1.37 7.26 -10.92
N ASP A 28 1.53 8.40 -11.60
CA ASP A 28 1.59 8.45 -13.07
C ASP A 28 2.83 7.72 -13.64
N ASP A 29 3.88 7.56 -12.84
CA ASP A 29 5.10 6.82 -13.21
C ASP A 29 4.94 5.30 -13.04
N GLY A 30 3.77 4.82 -12.62
CA GLY A 30 3.45 3.40 -12.50
C GLY A 30 3.89 2.75 -11.19
N TYR A 31 4.25 3.53 -10.17
CA TYR A 31 4.56 3.06 -8.83
C TYR A 31 3.39 3.29 -7.87
N ALA A 32 3.32 2.52 -6.78
CA ALA A 32 2.36 2.76 -5.72
C ALA A 32 2.90 3.76 -4.68
N GLU A 33 2.00 4.51 -4.05
CA GLU A 33 2.28 5.34 -2.88
C GLU A 33 1.20 5.14 -1.81
N ALA A 34 1.54 5.40 -0.54
CA ALA A 34 0.53 5.51 0.52
C ALA A 34 0.02 6.96 0.56
N ILE A 35 -1.29 7.14 0.42
CA ILE A 35 -1.95 8.46 0.40
C ILE A 35 -2.49 8.87 1.77
N LEU A 36 -2.43 7.96 2.75
CA LEU A 36 -2.73 8.21 4.16
C LEU A 36 -1.54 7.78 5.01
N ASP A 37 -0.97 8.73 5.76
CA ASP A 37 0.11 8.46 6.70
C ASP A 37 -0.36 7.62 7.90
N GLU A 38 -1.58 7.84 8.38
CA GLU A 38 -2.18 7.09 9.48
C GLU A 38 -3.43 6.35 8.98
N VAL A 39 -3.38 5.02 9.07
CA VAL A 39 -4.46 4.13 8.63
C VAL A 39 -5.56 4.12 9.69
N PRO A 40 -6.80 4.51 9.35
CA PRO A 40 -7.97 4.37 10.22
C PRO A 40 -8.19 2.92 10.64
N GLU A 41 -8.76 2.71 11.83
CA GLU A 41 -8.95 1.37 12.40
C GLU A 41 -9.83 0.49 11.49
N GLU A 42 -10.85 1.08 10.85
CA GLU A 42 -11.76 0.41 9.91
C GLU A 42 -11.08 -0.05 8.61
N LEU A 43 -9.90 0.50 8.29
CA LEU A 43 -9.10 0.12 7.12
C LEU A 43 -7.91 -0.78 7.46
N ALA A 44 -7.63 -1.01 8.74
CA ALA A 44 -6.42 -1.70 9.19
C ALA A 44 -6.30 -3.13 8.63
N ASP A 45 -7.40 -3.88 8.57
CA ASP A 45 -7.37 -5.25 8.03
C ASP A 45 -7.12 -5.28 6.52
N ARG A 46 -7.73 -4.35 5.77
CA ARG A 46 -7.49 -4.22 4.33
C ARG A 46 -6.08 -3.74 4.02
N ALA A 47 -5.53 -2.85 4.85
CA ALA A 47 -4.14 -2.42 4.72
C ALA A 47 -3.16 -3.58 4.98
N ARG A 48 -3.42 -4.44 5.97
CA ARG A 48 -2.64 -5.67 6.22
C ARG A 48 -2.73 -6.64 5.05
N GLU A 49 -3.93 -6.89 4.53
CA GLU A 49 -4.13 -7.76 3.37
C GLU A 49 -3.38 -7.22 2.14
N ALA A 50 -3.42 -5.91 1.91
CA ALA A 50 -2.66 -5.25 0.85
C ALA A 50 -1.15 -5.45 1.02
N ALA A 51 -0.65 -5.43 2.25
CA ALA A 51 0.76 -5.66 2.54
C ALA A 51 1.20 -7.11 2.30
N GLU A 52 0.41 -8.07 2.79
CA GLU A 52 0.66 -9.50 2.60
C GLU A 52 0.54 -9.93 1.14
N SER A 53 -0.31 -9.25 0.37
CA SER A 53 -0.56 -9.56 -1.05
C SER A 53 0.44 -8.91 -2.01
N CYS A 54 1.32 -8.03 -1.52
CA CYS A 54 2.32 -7.39 -2.37
C CYS A 54 3.41 -8.41 -2.78
N PRO A 55 3.57 -8.72 -4.09
CA PRO A 55 4.56 -9.73 -4.52
C PRO A 55 6.01 -9.37 -4.14
N GLU A 56 6.28 -8.08 -4.01
CA GLU A 56 7.62 -7.53 -3.74
C GLU A 56 7.83 -7.20 -2.26
N ASN A 57 6.82 -7.41 -1.39
CA ASN A 57 6.83 -6.99 0.01
C ASN A 57 7.22 -5.50 0.15
N ALA A 58 6.63 -4.65 -0.69
CA ALA A 58 6.93 -3.22 -0.77
C ALA A 58 6.02 -2.37 0.13
N VAL A 59 4.89 -2.89 0.61
CA VAL A 59 4.00 -2.18 1.55
C VAL A 59 4.50 -2.41 2.97
N ILE A 60 4.76 -1.33 3.71
CA ILE A 60 5.25 -1.36 5.09
C ILE A 60 4.17 -0.79 6.00
N LEU A 61 3.92 -1.47 7.11
CA LEU A 61 2.97 -1.06 8.15
C LEU A 61 3.67 -1.01 9.52
N ASP A 62 3.71 0.17 10.14
CA ASP A 62 4.33 0.44 11.46
C ASP A 62 3.32 0.86 12.55
#